data_AF-A0A816NQG8-F1
#
_entry.id   AF-A0A816NQG8-F1
#
_cell.length_a   1.000
_cell.length_b   1.000
_cell.length_c   1.000
_cell.angle_alpha   90.00
_cell.angle_beta   90.00
_cell.angle_gamma   90.00
#
_symmetry.space_group_name_H-M   'P 1'
#
loop_
_entity.id
_entity.type
_entity.pdbx_description
1 polymer ?
#
loop_
_entity_poly.entity_id
_entity_poly.type
_entity_poly.pdbx_seq_one_letter_code
_entity_poly.pdbx_strand_id
1 'polypeptide(L)'
;MLVLFDRAHYELIMKANDTIDQSLGLTDDDYDMYYEKWQSLDPSGSQFIQYEQLSDFVDGLESPLRIPKPNHFALVGLDLPICENDRMRCVDILDGLTKYFLGAFDAEVPNGDAEAPIDIKKRSSKRLSSHNNDSATST
;
A
#
# COMPACT_ATOMS: atom_id res chain seq x y z
N MET A 1 -16.38 -34.46 -9.86
CA MET A 1 -15.18 -34.41 -10.72
C MET A 1 -14.69 -32.97 -10.64
N LEU A 2 -13.86 -32.70 -9.63
CA LEU A 2 -13.29 -31.38 -9.38
C LEU A 2 -12.34 -31.07 -10.52
N VAL A 3 -12.61 -29.98 -11.24
CA VAL A 3 -11.76 -29.53 -12.35
C VAL A 3 -10.38 -29.24 -11.79
N LEU A 4 -9.42 -30.02 -12.31
CA LEU A 4 -8.00 -29.91 -12.05
C LEU A 4 -7.56 -28.50 -12.48
N PHE A 5 -7.47 -27.57 -11.53
CA PHE A 5 -6.41 -26.59 -11.60
C PHE A 5 -5.12 -27.40 -11.56
N ASP A 6 -4.35 -27.32 -12.64
CA ASP A 6 -3.12 -28.10 -12.88
C ASP A 6 -2.31 -28.23 -11.58
N ARG A 7 -1.73 -29.41 -11.32
CA ARG A 7 -0.89 -29.62 -10.13
C ARG A 7 0.20 -28.55 -10.02
N ALA A 8 0.72 -28.07 -11.15
CA ALA A 8 1.64 -26.95 -11.21
C ALA A 8 0.97 -25.61 -10.81
N HIS A 9 -0.31 -25.41 -11.10
CA HIS A 9 -1.07 -24.22 -10.68
C HIS A 9 -1.31 -24.22 -9.17
N TYR A 10 -1.66 -25.37 -8.58
CA TYR A 10 -1.80 -25.49 -7.13
C TYR A 10 -0.44 -25.39 -6.42
N GLU A 11 0.61 -26.01 -6.97
CA GLU A 11 1.99 -25.87 -6.47
C GLU A 11 2.55 -24.45 -6.66
N LEU A 12 2.12 -23.71 -7.70
CA LEU A 12 2.50 -22.32 -7.93
C LEU A 12 1.77 -21.36 -6.99
N ILE A 13 0.48 -21.59 -6.72
CA ILE A 13 -0.28 -20.85 -5.71
C ILE A 13 0.30 -21.12 -4.31
N MET A 14 0.58 -22.38 -3.98
CA MET A 14 1.22 -22.76 -2.71
C MET A 14 2.64 -22.17 -2.58
N LYS A 15 3.47 -22.22 -3.63
CA LYS A 15 4.82 -21.61 -3.60
C LYS A 15 4.78 -20.10 -3.54
N ALA A 16 3.86 -19.45 -4.23
CA ALA A 16 3.67 -18.01 -4.11
C ALA A 16 3.26 -17.65 -2.68
N ASN A 17 2.41 -18.46 -2.04
CA ASN A 17 2.00 -18.27 -0.65
C ASN A 17 3.11 -18.62 0.38
N ASP A 18 4.07 -19.49 0.03
CA ASP A 18 5.28 -19.74 0.83
C ASP A 18 6.37 -18.67 0.63
N THR A 19 6.32 -17.92 -0.49
CA THR A 19 7.33 -16.90 -0.85
C THR A 19 6.89 -15.48 -0.45
N ILE A 20 5.58 -15.23 -0.44
CA ILE A 20 5.00 -14.13 0.32
C ILE A 20 5.13 -14.58 1.76
N ASP A 21 6.15 -14.08 2.45
CA ASP A 21 6.29 -14.26 3.89
C ASP A 21 4.89 -14.09 4.53
N GLN A 22 4.46 -15.00 5.40
CA GLN A 22 3.19 -14.86 6.11
C GLN A 22 3.12 -13.53 6.89
N SER A 23 4.25 -12.80 7.00
CA SER A 23 4.34 -11.41 7.47
C SER A 23 3.88 -10.31 6.48
N LEU A 24 3.68 -10.62 5.18
CA LEU A 24 3.40 -9.64 4.11
C LEU A 24 1.91 -9.59 3.70
N GLY A 25 1.05 -10.43 4.28
CA GLY A 25 -0.37 -10.53 3.94
C GLY A 25 -1.28 -10.50 5.17
N LEU A 26 -2.55 -10.18 4.96
CA LEU A 26 -3.58 -10.34 5.99
C LEU A 26 -3.79 -11.83 6.28
N THR A 27 -3.83 -12.18 7.55
CA THR A 27 -4.07 -13.52 8.06
C THR A 27 -5.56 -13.81 8.22
N ASP A 28 -5.94 -15.08 8.40
CA ASP A 28 -7.32 -15.46 8.70
C ASP A 28 -7.86 -14.75 9.97
N ASP A 29 -7.02 -14.58 10.99
CA ASP A 29 -7.37 -13.88 12.23
C ASP A 29 -7.73 -12.40 11.99
N ASP A 30 -7.10 -11.75 11.01
CA ASP A 30 -7.40 -10.35 10.65
C ASP A 30 -8.78 -10.21 9.99
N TYR A 31 -9.16 -11.20 9.17
CA TYR A 31 -10.50 -11.26 8.57
C TYR A 31 -11.57 -11.57 9.64
N ASP A 32 -11.30 -12.51 10.53
CA ASP A 32 -12.20 -12.83 11.64
C ASP A 32 -12.42 -11.61 12.55
N MET A 33 -11.35 -10.88 12.90
CA MET A 33 -11.42 -9.63 13.66
C MET A 33 -12.27 -8.57 12.95
N TYR A 34 -12.11 -8.42 11.63
CA TYR A 34 -12.93 -7.49 10.86
C TYR A 34 -14.42 -7.84 10.94
N TYR A 35 -14.78 -9.11 10.73
CA TYR A 35 -16.18 -9.54 10.76
C TYR A 35 -16.78 -9.51 12.16
N GLU A 36 -15.99 -9.76 13.20
CA GLU A 36 -16.44 -9.60 14.59
C GLU A 36 -16.83 -8.15 14.88
N LYS A 37 -15.99 -7.19 14.49
CA LYS A 37 -16.30 -5.75 14.67
C LYS A 37 -17.48 -5.35 13.78
N TRP A 38 -17.56 -5.84 12.54
CA TRP A 38 -18.64 -5.53 11.60
C TRP A 38 -20.02 -5.92 12.15
N GLN A 39 -20.15 -7.10 12.76
CA GLN A 39 -21.42 -7.60 13.29
C GLN A 39 -22.04 -6.67 14.35
N SER A 40 -21.24 -5.86 15.04
CA SER A 40 -21.75 -4.86 15.98
C SER A 40 -22.51 -3.72 15.32
N LEU A 41 -22.17 -3.39 14.07
CA LEU A 41 -22.80 -2.34 13.27
C LEU A 41 -23.95 -2.88 12.41
N ASP A 42 -23.86 -4.14 11.99
CA ASP A 42 -24.84 -4.81 11.12
C ASP A 42 -25.34 -6.15 11.72
N PRO A 43 -26.05 -6.12 12.86
CA PRO A 43 -26.55 -7.34 13.51
C PRO A 43 -27.64 -8.06 12.70
N SER A 44 -28.22 -7.38 11.70
CA SER A 44 -29.23 -7.94 10.81
C SER A 44 -28.62 -8.64 9.58
N GLY A 45 -27.31 -8.52 9.36
CA GLY A 45 -26.62 -9.09 8.20
C GLY A 45 -27.01 -8.45 6.87
N SER A 46 -27.40 -7.17 6.89
CA SER A 46 -27.79 -6.43 5.69
C SER A 46 -26.65 -6.22 4.70
N GLN A 47 -25.39 -6.37 5.14
CA GLN A 47 -24.15 -6.09 4.41
C GLN A 47 -23.89 -4.59 4.16
N PHE A 48 -24.57 -3.71 4.88
CA PHE A 48 -24.40 -2.26 4.75
C PHE A 48 -24.24 -1.55 6.10
N ILE A 49 -23.49 -0.46 6.09
CA ILE A 49 -23.47 0.57 7.16
C ILE A 49 -23.67 1.96 6.56
N GLN A 50 -24.03 2.95 7.40
CA GLN A 50 -24.05 4.35 6.97
C GLN A 50 -22.62 4.90 6.83
N TYR A 51 -22.41 5.80 5.88
CA TYR A 51 -21.13 6.47 5.65
C TYR A 51 -20.54 7.10 6.92
N GLU A 52 -21.41 7.72 7.73
CA GLU A 52 -21.04 8.38 8.99
C GLU A 52 -20.38 7.44 10.02
N GLN A 53 -20.68 6.14 9.95
CA GLN A 53 -20.14 5.13 10.88
C GLN A 53 -18.73 4.67 10.50
N LEU A 54 -18.28 4.93 9.27
CA LEU A 54 -17.02 4.39 8.74
C LEU A 54 -15.81 4.87 9.53
N SER A 55 -15.76 6.16 9.87
CA SER A 55 -14.60 6.75 10.54
C SER A 55 -14.37 6.15 11.93
N ASP A 56 -15.43 5.88 12.68
CA ASP A 56 -15.37 5.16 13.96
C ASP A 56 -15.08 3.67 13.77
N PHE A 57 -15.68 3.04 12.75
CA PHE A 57 -15.46 1.63 12.45
C PHE A 57 -13.99 1.33 12.18
N VAL A 58 -13.34 2.03 11.24
CA VAL A 58 -11.94 1.76 10.87
C VAL A 58 -10.95 2.15 11.98
N ASP A 59 -11.32 3.06 12.88
CA ASP A 59 -10.51 3.39 14.06
C ASP A 59 -10.64 2.32 15.16
N GLY A 60 -11.79 1.64 15.24
CA GLY A 60 -12.07 0.58 16.20
C GLY A 60 -11.58 -0.83 15.80
N LEU A 61 -11.09 -0.99 14.57
CA LEU A 61 -10.38 -2.19 14.13
C LEU A 61 -9.03 -2.32 14.83
N GLU A 62 -8.41 -3.48 14.71
CA GLU A 62 -7.06 -3.75 15.24
C GLU A 62 -6.03 -3.74 14.12
N SER A 63 -4.75 -3.65 14.49
CA SER A 63 -3.67 -3.80 13.51
C SER A 63 -3.80 -5.18 12.85
N PRO A 64 -3.63 -5.28 11.52
CA PRO A 64 -3.14 -4.24 10.63
C PRO A 64 -4.21 -3.43 9.88
N LEU A 65 -5.49 -3.75 10.02
CA LEU A 65 -6.59 -3.11 9.28
C LEU A 65 -7.02 -1.75 9.85
N ARG A 66 -6.56 -1.42 11.06
CA ARG A 66 -6.89 -0.16 11.74
C ARG A 66 -6.36 1.07 11.01
N ILE A 67 -7.24 2.04 10.79
CA ILE A 67 -6.89 3.40 10.36
C ILE A 67 -7.25 4.37 11.49
N PRO A 68 -6.28 4.77 12.35
CA PRO A 68 -6.58 5.56 13.53
C PRO A 68 -7.03 6.98 13.21
N LYS A 69 -7.91 7.55 14.03
CA LYS A 69 -8.31 8.96 13.90
C LYS A 69 -7.11 9.91 14.19
N PRO A 70 -7.02 11.07 13.50
CA PRO A 70 -7.90 11.56 12.44
C PRO A 70 -7.63 10.84 11.10
N ASN A 71 -8.66 10.20 10.54
CA ASN A 71 -8.53 9.30 9.39
C ASN A 71 -9.19 9.83 8.10
N HIS A 72 -9.75 11.05 8.10
CA HIS A 72 -10.48 11.58 6.95
C HIS A 72 -9.68 11.53 5.63
N PHE A 73 -8.40 11.94 5.64
CA PHE A 73 -7.58 11.93 4.43
C PHE A 73 -7.28 10.51 3.94
N ALA A 74 -7.05 9.57 4.86
CA ALA A 74 -6.85 8.17 4.50
C ALA A 74 -8.13 7.60 3.86
N LEU A 75 -9.30 7.87 4.45
CA LEU A 75 -10.60 7.43 3.91
C LEU A 75 -10.89 8.01 2.53
N VAL A 76 -10.52 9.26 2.26
CA VAL A 76 -10.61 9.84 0.90
C VAL A 76 -9.69 9.09 -0.07
N GLY A 77 -8.49 8.70 0.38
CA GLY A 77 -7.54 7.92 -0.43
C GLY A 77 -7.99 6.49 -0.74
N LEU A 78 -8.91 5.92 0.05
CA LEU A 78 -9.48 4.59 -0.21
C LEU A 78 -10.44 4.58 -1.41
N ASP A 79 -10.99 5.73 -1.79
CA ASP A 79 -11.94 5.88 -2.90
C ASP A 79 -13.12 4.88 -2.84
N LEU A 80 -13.71 4.74 -1.65
CA LEU A 80 -14.77 3.75 -1.41
C LEU A 80 -16.09 4.15 -2.09
N PRO A 81 -16.78 3.21 -2.77
CA PRO A 81 -18.06 3.47 -3.41
C PRO A 81 -19.17 3.69 -2.36
N ILE A 82 -19.92 4.78 -2.53
CA ILE A 82 -21.12 5.09 -1.74
C ILE A 82 -22.36 4.68 -2.54
N CYS A 83 -23.20 3.85 -1.92
CA CYS A 83 -24.46 3.37 -2.45
C CYS A 83 -25.63 4.31 -2.06
N GLU A 84 -26.83 4.00 -2.55
CA GLU A 84 -28.05 4.73 -2.22
C GLU A 84 -28.30 4.83 -0.70
N ASN A 85 -28.76 6.01 -0.27
CA ASN A 85 -28.99 6.41 1.12
C ASN A 85 -27.70 6.54 1.96
N ASP A 86 -26.60 6.94 1.32
CA ASP A 86 -25.29 7.13 1.95
C ASP A 86 -24.79 5.88 2.68
N ARG A 87 -25.00 4.73 2.05
CA ARG A 87 -24.60 3.42 2.59
C ARG A 87 -23.35 2.89 1.92
N MET A 88 -22.59 2.07 2.62
CA MET A 88 -21.41 1.40 2.08
C MET A 88 -21.46 -0.09 2.37
N ARG A 89 -20.90 -0.88 1.45
CA ARG A 89 -20.92 -2.35 1.56
C ARG A 89 -19.74 -2.87 2.36
N CYS A 90 -20.00 -3.91 3.14
CA CYS A 90 -18.99 -4.65 3.89
C CYS A 90 -17.77 -5.02 3.04
N VAL A 91 -18.02 -5.61 1.86
CA VAL A 91 -16.95 -6.09 0.96
C VAL A 91 -16.11 -4.95 0.37
N ASP A 92 -16.72 -3.81 0.06
CA ASP A 92 -16.01 -2.68 -0.53
C ASP A 92 -15.07 -2.03 0.49
N ILE A 93 -15.52 -1.93 1.75
CA ILE A 93 -14.69 -1.42 2.85
C ILE A 93 -13.49 -2.35 3.08
N LEU A 94 -13.73 -3.67 3.19
CA LEU A 94 -12.66 -4.65 3.39
C LEU A 94 -11.64 -4.64 2.24
N ASP A 95 -12.11 -4.56 0.99
CA ASP A 95 -11.25 -4.48 -0.19
C ASP A 95 -10.40 -3.19 -0.18
N GLY A 96 -10.99 -2.05 0.17
CA GLY A 96 -10.25 -0.79 0.32
C GLY A 96 -9.18 -0.85 1.41
N LEU A 97 -9.51 -1.40 2.59
CA LEU A 97 -8.54 -1.58 3.67
C LEU A 97 -7.41 -2.53 3.30
N THR A 98 -7.72 -3.62 2.59
CA THR A 98 -6.73 -4.60 2.13
C THR A 98 -5.76 -3.95 1.14
N LYS A 99 -6.27 -3.18 0.17
CA LYS A 99 -5.45 -2.42 -0.78
C LYS A 99 -4.60 -1.37 -0.09
N TYR A 100 -5.15 -0.69 0.92
CA TYR A 100 -4.41 0.29 1.70
C TYR A 100 -3.26 -0.34 2.48
N PHE A 101 -3.51 -1.50 3.10
CA PHE A 101 -2.48 -2.30 3.76
C PHE A 101 -1.38 -2.69 2.77
N LEU A 102 -1.73 -3.34 1.66
CA LEU A 102 -0.77 -3.78 0.65
C LEU A 102 0.03 -2.63 0.03
N GLY A 103 -0.62 -1.51 -0.31
CA GLY A 103 0.04 -0.32 -0.85
C GLY A 103 0.96 0.39 0.15
N ALA A 104 0.73 0.23 1.45
CA ALA A 104 1.64 0.73 2.47
C ALA A 104 2.95 -0.07 2.52
N PHE A 105 2.94 -1.37 2.22
CA PHE A 105 4.17 -2.17 2.09
C PHE A 105 4.95 -1.86 0.82
N ASP A 106 4.26 -1.56 -0.28
CA ASP A 106 4.91 -1.18 -1.55
C ASP A 106 5.68 0.15 -1.45
N ALA A 107 5.33 1.01 -0.49
CA ALA A 107 5.98 2.30 -0.27
C ALA A 107 7.31 2.21 0.52
N GLU A 108 7.64 1.06 1.13
CA GLU A 108 8.89 0.87 1.86
C GLU A 108 10.03 0.31 0.98
N VAL A 109 10.37 0.99 -0.13
CA VAL A 109 11.66 0.76 -0.81
C VAL A 109 12.47 2.07 -0.94
N PRO A 110 13.27 2.43 0.08
CA PRO A 110 14.45 3.25 -0.13
C PRO A 110 15.61 2.38 -0.62
N ASN A 111 16.03 2.66 -1.85
CA ASN A 111 17.16 2.09 -2.58
C ASN A 111 18.43 1.75 -1.76
N GLY A 112 18.94 0.56 -2.05
CA GLY A 112 20.35 0.15 -2.04
C GLY A 112 20.29 -1.31 -2.49
N ASP A 113 20.48 -1.67 -3.76
CA ASP A 113 21.77 -1.63 -4.44
C ASP A 113 21.58 -1.42 -5.97
N ALA A 114 21.84 -0.20 -6.45
CA ALA A 114 22.10 0.02 -7.86
C ALA A 114 23.63 0.00 -8.07
N GLU A 115 24.19 -1.18 -8.33
CA GLU A 115 25.55 -1.32 -8.87
C GLU A 115 25.60 -0.63 -10.25
N ALA A 116 26.11 0.59 -10.31
CA ALA A 116 26.44 1.26 -11.55
C ALA A 116 27.70 0.61 -12.17
N PRO A 117 27.69 0.19 -13.45
CA PRO A 117 28.90 -0.31 -14.08
C PRO A 117 29.98 0.77 -14.13
N ILE A 118 31.13 0.47 -13.51
CA ILE A 118 32.32 1.32 -13.51
C ILE A 118 32.96 1.28 -14.90
N ASP A 119 32.58 2.18 -15.81
CA ASP A 119 33.21 2.25 -17.13
C ASP A 119 34.42 3.19 -17.10
N ILE A 120 35.58 2.64 -16.74
CA ILE A 120 36.87 3.32 -16.82
C ILE A 120 37.31 3.31 -18.28
N LYS A 121 36.98 4.36 -19.03
CA LYS A 121 37.68 4.66 -20.29
C LYS A 121 38.11 6.11 -20.39
N LYS A 122 39.37 6.29 -19.97
CA LYS A 122 40.31 7.35 -20.36
C LYS A 122 40.06 7.80 -21.80
N ARG A 123 40.07 9.12 -22.04
CA ARG A 123 41.19 9.83 -22.68
C ARG A 123 40.73 11.09 -23.43
N SER A 124 41.43 12.19 -23.10
CA SER A 124 41.80 13.31 -23.96
C SER A 124 40.89 14.55 -24.07
N SER A 125 41.40 15.60 -23.40
CA SER A 125 41.67 16.93 -23.97
C SER A 125 40.57 17.99 -23.91
N LYS A 126 40.62 18.81 -22.85
CA LYS A 126 40.87 20.25 -23.00
C LYS A 126 41.38 20.85 -21.69
N ARG A 127 42.66 21.22 -21.68
CA ARG A 127 43.31 22.02 -20.64
C ARG A 127 42.69 23.41 -20.63
N LEU A 128 42.24 23.86 -19.46
CA LEU A 128 42.03 25.27 -19.13
C LEU A 128 43.37 26.01 -19.08
N SER A 129 43.38 27.26 -19.55
CA SER A 129 43.96 28.45 -18.90
C SER A 129 43.66 29.64 -19.83
N SER A 130 43.33 30.86 -19.39
CA SER A 130 43.71 31.51 -18.14
C SER A 130 42.80 32.72 -17.87
N HIS A 131 42.47 32.90 -16.60
CA HIS A 131 42.58 34.15 -15.83
C HIS A 131 42.17 35.47 -16.50
N ASN A 132 41.02 36.00 -16.10
CA ASN A 132 40.82 37.44 -15.96
C ASN A 132 40.88 37.77 -14.47
N ASN A 133 41.91 38.52 -14.07
CA ASN A 133 41.96 39.21 -12.79
C ASN A 133 41.76 40.70 -13.06
N ASP A 134 40.88 41.30 -12.26
CA ASP A 134 40.51 42.70 -12.29
C ASP A 134 41.62 43.65 -11.78
N SER A 135 41.48 44.92 -12.23
CA SER A 135 41.81 46.18 -11.53
C SER A 135 43.21 46.81 -11.65
N ALA A 136 43.25 47.97 -12.32
CA ALA A 136 43.83 49.26 -11.86
C ALA A 136 43.62 50.34 -12.96
N THR A 137 42.60 51.21 -12.88
CA THR A 137 42.62 52.62 -12.43
C THR A 137 43.85 53.48 -12.80
N SER A 138 43.55 54.52 -13.60
CA SER A 138 44.22 55.78 -13.89
C SER A 138 45.28 56.31 -12.90
N THR A 139 46.39 56.82 -13.46
CA THR A 139 46.77 58.26 -13.45
C THR A 139 47.78 58.49 -14.57
#